data_AF-A0A4R5NA76-F1
#
_entry.id   AF-A0A4R5NA76-F1
#
_cell.length_a   1.000
_cell.length_b   1.000
_cell.length_c   1.000
_cell.angle_alpha   90.00
_cell.angle_beta   90.00
_cell.angle_gamma   90.00
#
_symmetry.space_group_name_H-M   'P 1'
#
loop_
_entity.id
_entity.type
_entity.pdbx_description
1 polymer ?
#
loop_
_entity_poly.entity_id
_entity_poly.type
_entity_poly.pdbx_seq_one_letter_code
_entity_poly.pdbx_strand_id
1 'polypeptide(L)'
;MQYHIYWTAQTQLLELQGATVNFQGIDHVYYENNFLPSGRPIAIWHSQHVFSTAHRISDLPPLMRHTEYEIERHLESGSHIFAYLVIAFYDDNGQELANFSQNSDTVTFTVPEDYNYYTISLVSAGTGSFVFHDFLLRPKQQGYLRANDQLIGNQLYTQLALPDTITSKTLRVIFTEPEFSNTDYPDQWIKTTQQAVMYLASSLPFAGFFRENQSVIINQINDNRKKANARHVEFVGYGPISSYAALYYQQQFKRSRAIISRDVILDPQKFLSQQDADWTHRIQINDDWAIEQPEDYITELPDAKNIADTTPALLIARPHWQRLTYLTYATPTPEEVRQQQEQALATGKKDNLIGKLFGK
;
A
#
# COMPACT_ATOMS: atom_id res chain seq x y z
N MET A 1 -6.10 6.16 0.26
CA MET A 1 -4.64 6.24 0.13
C MET A 1 -4.03 6.50 1.50
N GLN A 2 -2.81 6.01 1.71
CA GLN A 2 -2.03 6.16 2.93
C GLN A 2 -0.59 6.46 2.53
N TYR A 3 -0.02 7.51 3.11
CA TYR A 3 1.37 7.89 2.90
C TYR A 3 2.28 7.24 3.93
N HIS A 4 3.49 6.92 3.52
CA HIS A 4 4.52 6.35 4.39
C HIS A 4 5.67 7.31 4.44
N ILE A 5 6.10 7.63 5.64
CA ILE A 5 7.17 8.58 5.87
C ILE A 5 8.28 7.87 6.62
N TYR A 6 9.43 7.81 5.96
CA TYR A 6 10.63 7.15 6.47
C TYR A 6 11.61 8.15 7.04
N TRP A 7 12.43 7.70 7.98
CA TRP A 7 13.58 8.45 8.42
C TRP A 7 14.77 8.16 7.51
N THR A 8 15.13 9.11 6.65
CA THR A 8 16.24 8.97 5.72
C THR A 8 17.44 9.82 6.14
N ALA A 9 18.60 9.59 5.53
CA ALA A 9 19.78 10.43 5.72
C ALA A 9 19.55 11.90 5.28
N GLN A 10 18.52 12.14 4.46
CA GLN A 10 18.13 13.48 4.02
C GLN A 10 17.13 14.16 4.96
N THR A 11 16.48 13.42 5.87
CA THR A 11 15.61 14.00 6.91
C THR A 11 16.41 15.01 7.75
N GLN A 12 15.79 16.11 8.15
CA GLN A 12 16.46 17.10 8.97
C GLN A 12 16.71 16.53 10.37
N LEU A 13 17.99 16.34 10.71
CA LEU A 13 18.42 15.89 12.02
C LEU A 13 18.67 17.08 12.95
N LEU A 14 18.20 16.95 14.19
CA LEU A 14 18.41 17.89 15.27
C LEU A 14 19.03 17.17 16.47
N GLU A 15 19.74 17.93 17.31
CA GLU A 15 20.22 17.45 18.61
C GLU A 15 21.07 16.16 18.53
N LEU A 16 22.05 16.15 17.61
CA LEU A 16 22.94 15.00 17.37
C LEU A 16 24.08 14.85 18.37
N GLN A 17 24.24 15.78 19.31
CA GLN A 17 25.36 15.73 20.25
C GLN A 17 25.24 14.48 21.15
N GLY A 18 26.22 13.59 21.04
CA GLY A 18 26.25 12.32 21.77
C GLY A 18 25.26 11.26 21.25
N ALA A 19 24.57 11.53 20.13
CA ALA A 19 23.68 10.57 19.49
C ALA A 19 24.45 9.64 18.54
N THR A 20 24.03 8.38 18.49
CA THR A 20 24.35 7.46 17.39
C THR A 20 23.09 7.28 16.57
N VAL A 21 23.18 7.55 15.26
CA VAL A 21 22.11 7.31 14.29
C VAL A 21 22.66 6.39 13.22
N ASN A 22 22.10 5.19 13.10
CA ASN A 22 22.52 4.19 12.12
C ASN A 22 21.33 3.85 11.20
N PHE A 23 21.47 4.20 9.92
CA PHE A 23 20.52 3.86 8.88
C PHE A 23 20.87 2.46 8.37
N GLN A 24 20.17 1.44 8.90
CA GLN A 24 20.40 0.03 8.55
C GLN A 24 19.45 -0.45 7.46
N GLY A 25 18.36 0.29 7.26
CA GLY A 25 17.31 0.02 6.30
C GLY A 25 16.41 1.25 6.18
N ILE A 26 15.59 1.32 5.14
CA ILE A 26 14.69 2.45 4.92
C ILE A 26 13.66 2.55 6.03
N ASP A 27 13.17 1.41 6.48
CA ASP A 27 12.28 1.25 7.61
C ASP A 27 13.05 0.72 8.83
N HIS A 28 14.35 1.02 8.94
CA HIS A 28 15.17 0.54 10.05
C HIS A 28 16.28 1.54 10.40
N VAL A 29 15.93 2.51 11.24
CA VAL A 29 16.87 3.49 11.78
C VAL A 29 17.06 3.24 13.26
N TYR A 30 18.26 2.78 13.63
CA TYR A 30 18.66 2.66 15.03
C TYR A 30 19.09 4.04 15.54
N TYR A 31 18.51 4.45 16.65
CA TYR A 31 18.86 5.66 17.37
C TYR A 31 19.29 5.32 18.80
N GLU A 32 20.37 5.93 19.27
CA GLU A 32 20.77 5.89 20.67
C GLU A 32 21.28 7.25 21.13
N ASN A 33 20.80 7.73 22.29
CA ASN A 33 21.39 8.86 22.97
C ASN A 33 21.19 8.75 24.50
N ASN A 34 22.29 8.78 25.24
CA ASN A 34 22.30 8.62 26.70
C ASN A 34 22.31 9.96 27.47
N PHE A 35 22.32 11.10 26.77
CA PHE A 35 22.48 12.43 27.36
C PHE A 35 21.42 13.45 26.91
N LEU A 36 20.57 13.11 25.95
CA LEU A 36 19.57 14.02 25.41
C LEU A 36 18.49 14.34 26.48
N PRO A 37 18.27 15.62 26.82
CA PRO A 37 17.14 16.00 27.67
C PRO A 37 15.82 15.59 27.03
N SER A 38 14.84 15.20 27.85
CA SER A 38 13.49 14.87 27.36
C SER A 38 12.81 16.09 26.72
N GLY A 39 11.96 15.84 25.73
CA GLY A 39 11.19 16.86 25.01
C GLY A 39 11.95 17.52 23.85
N ARG A 40 13.09 16.95 23.42
CA ARG A 40 13.91 17.50 22.34
C ARG A 40 13.57 16.83 20.99
N PRO A 41 13.34 17.60 19.91
CA PRO A 41 13.19 17.03 18.58
C PRO A 41 14.52 16.46 18.10
N ILE A 42 14.48 15.24 17.57
CA ILE A 42 15.63 14.51 17.02
C ILE A 42 15.60 14.55 15.48
N ALA A 43 14.42 14.47 14.89
CA ALA A 43 14.24 14.50 13.44
C ALA A 43 13.00 15.31 13.09
N ILE A 44 13.04 16.04 11.97
CA ILE A 44 11.91 16.81 11.45
C ILE A 44 11.71 16.53 9.97
N TRP A 45 10.44 16.30 9.60
CA TRP A 45 9.96 16.21 8.23
C TRP A 45 9.12 17.45 7.90
N HIS A 46 9.24 17.96 6.67
CA HIS A 46 8.56 19.19 6.24
C HIS A 46 7.66 18.96 5.02
N SER A 47 6.47 19.57 5.04
CA SER A 47 5.52 19.57 3.91
C SER A 47 5.84 20.60 2.82
N GLN A 48 6.79 21.48 3.08
CA GLN A 48 7.37 22.40 2.11
C GLN A 48 8.82 22.64 2.48
N HIS A 49 9.71 22.57 1.47
CA HIS A 49 11.09 23.04 1.57
C HIS A 49 11.27 24.19 0.60
N VAL A 50 12.00 25.23 1.02
CA VAL A 50 12.44 26.28 0.09
C VAL A 50 13.59 25.69 -0.74
N PHE A 51 13.27 25.26 -1.96
CA PHE A 51 14.19 24.53 -2.85
C PHE A 51 15.54 25.24 -3.06
N SER A 52 15.54 26.58 -3.14
CA SER A 52 16.75 27.39 -3.35
C SER A 52 17.77 27.33 -2.21
N THR A 53 17.33 26.95 -1.00
CA THR A 53 18.17 26.97 0.21
C THR A 53 18.44 25.55 0.71
N ALA A 54 17.43 24.67 0.63
CA ALA A 54 17.51 23.32 1.17
C ALA A 54 18.01 22.28 0.16
N HIS A 55 17.88 22.52 -1.16
CA HIS A 55 18.11 21.52 -2.22
C HIS A 55 17.40 20.17 -1.93
N ARG A 56 16.25 20.23 -1.24
CA ARG A 56 15.49 19.07 -0.75
C ARG A 56 14.06 19.10 -1.30
N ILE A 57 13.56 17.92 -1.62
CA ILE A 57 12.15 17.70 -1.97
C ILE A 57 11.37 17.60 -0.65
N SER A 58 10.11 18.03 -0.64
CA SER A 58 9.22 17.89 0.52
C SER A 58 9.14 16.43 0.99
N ASP A 59 9.28 16.24 2.30
CA ASP A 59 9.19 14.91 2.92
C ASP A 59 7.73 14.49 3.18
N LEU A 60 6.83 15.46 3.28
CA LEU A 60 5.44 15.26 3.67
C LEU A 60 4.48 15.66 2.54
N PRO A 61 3.37 14.92 2.36
CA PRO A 61 2.36 15.25 1.36
C PRO A 61 1.57 16.51 1.75
N PRO A 62 0.96 17.23 0.80
CA PRO A 62 -0.03 18.25 1.13
C PRO A 62 -1.29 17.62 1.75
N LEU A 63 -1.92 18.34 2.69
CA LEU A 63 -3.15 17.88 3.36
C LEU A 63 -4.37 18.70 2.94
N MET A 64 -5.55 18.08 2.98
CA MET A 64 -6.79 18.80 2.72
C MET A 64 -7.20 19.60 3.96
N ARG A 65 -7.47 20.89 3.78
CA ARG A 65 -7.99 21.80 4.83
C ARG A 65 -9.29 21.26 5.41
N HIS A 66 -9.52 21.41 6.72
CA HIS A 66 -10.70 20.93 7.44
C HIS A 66 -10.95 19.41 7.40
N THR A 67 -9.98 18.64 6.92
CA THR A 67 -10.06 17.18 6.95
C THR A 67 -9.35 16.66 8.19
N GLU A 68 -9.94 15.65 8.83
CA GLU A 68 -9.31 14.93 9.92
C GLU A 68 -8.34 13.88 9.37
N TYR A 69 -7.15 13.83 9.94
CA TYR A 69 -6.11 12.86 9.59
C TYR A 69 -5.70 12.06 10.82
N GLU A 70 -5.13 10.90 10.56
CA GLU A 70 -4.52 10.02 11.54
C GLU A 70 -3.07 9.73 11.14
N ILE A 71 -2.19 9.78 12.13
CA ILE A 71 -0.82 9.28 12.03
C ILE A 71 -0.70 8.03 12.89
N GLU A 72 -0.10 6.98 12.33
CA GLU A 72 0.25 5.74 13.04
C GLU A 72 1.76 5.55 12.96
N ARG A 73 2.44 5.53 14.10
CA ARG A 73 3.89 5.43 14.19
C ARG A 73 4.31 3.98 14.47
N HIS A 74 5.32 3.51 13.73
CA HIS A 74 5.95 2.22 13.98
C HIS A 74 7.36 2.39 14.52
N LEU A 75 7.55 1.95 15.77
CA LEU A 75 8.82 2.03 16.48
C LEU A 75 8.95 0.87 17.46
N GLU A 76 10.13 0.27 17.50
CA GLU A 76 10.52 -0.69 18.52
C GLU A 76 11.29 0.05 19.62
N SER A 77 10.70 0.12 20.82
CA SER A 77 11.36 0.72 21.96
C SER A 77 12.46 -0.22 22.47
N GLY A 78 13.69 0.29 22.54
CA GLY A 78 14.80 -0.38 23.20
C GLY A 78 14.81 -0.08 24.70
N SER A 79 15.95 0.34 25.22
CA SER A 79 16.09 0.63 26.65
C SER A 79 15.72 2.07 27.00
N HIS A 80 14.88 2.28 28.01
CA HIS A 80 14.64 3.52 28.78
C HIS A 80 14.38 4.85 28.03
N ILE A 81 14.15 4.81 26.71
CA ILE A 81 13.72 5.95 25.90
C ILE A 81 12.37 5.66 25.26
N PHE A 82 11.52 6.68 25.25
CA PHE A 82 10.35 6.74 24.39
C PHE A 82 10.58 7.83 23.37
N ALA A 83 10.05 7.68 22.16
CA ALA A 83 9.88 8.80 21.25
C ALA A 83 8.38 9.12 21.17
N TYR A 84 7.99 10.22 20.54
CA TYR A 84 6.62 10.48 20.08
C TYR A 84 6.65 11.49 18.93
N LEU A 85 5.52 11.66 18.25
CA LEU A 85 5.41 12.60 17.15
C LEU A 85 4.70 13.88 17.60
N VAL A 86 5.23 15.02 17.15
CA VAL A 86 4.62 16.35 17.30
C VAL A 86 4.34 16.89 15.91
N ILE A 87 3.08 17.22 15.64
CA ILE A 87 2.63 17.83 14.39
C ILE A 87 2.42 19.31 14.65
N ALA A 88 3.03 20.20 13.86
CA ALA A 88 2.86 21.64 13.98
C ALA A 88 2.47 22.26 12.63
N PHE A 89 1.44 23.10 12.63
CA PHE A 89 0.93 23.81 11.46
C PHE A 89 1.32 25.28 11.51
N TYR A 90 1.67 25.85 10.36
CA TYR A 90 2.13 27.22 10.24
C TYR A 90 1.38 27.97 9.14
N ASP A 91 1.22 29.28 9.32
CA ASP A 91 0.66 30.19 8.32
C ASP A 91 1.72 30.63 7.28
N ASP A 92 1.34 31.54 6.37
CA ASP A 92 2.23 32.13 5.36
C ASP A 92 3.39 32.94 5.95
N ASN A 93 3.26 33.43 7.19
CA ASN A 93 4.28 34.20 7.90
C ASN A 93 5.20 33.31 8.74
N GLY A 94 4.95 32.00 8.79
CA GLY A 94 5.68 31.05 9.65
C GLY A 94 5.24 31.08 11.11
N GLN A 95 4.09 31.70 11.44
CA GLN A 95 3.50 31.65 12.76
C GLN A 95 2.79 30.32 12.99
N GLU A 96 3.02 29.69 14.14
CA GLU A 96 2.34 28.45 14.52
C GLU A 96 0.83 28.71 14.72
N LEU A 97 0.01 27.95 13.99
CA LEU A 97 -1.45 27.97 14.06
C LEU A 97 -1.98 26.95 15.08
N ALA A 98 -1.38 25.77 15.09
CA ALA A 98 -1.77 24.66 15.95
C ALA A 98 -0.63 23.65 16.09
N ASN A 99 -0.57 22.98 17.24
CA ASN A 99 0.26 21.80 17.44
C ASN A 99 -0.56 20.65 18.02
N PHE A 100 -0.17 19.43 17.67
CA PHE A 100 -0.78 18.19 18.12
C PHE A 100 0.32 17.23 18.56
N SER A 101 0.19 16.68 19.75
CA SER A 101 1.08 15.63 20.24
C SER A 101 0.31 14.70 21.16
N GLN A 102 0.57 13.41 21.05
CA GLN A 102 0.03 12.42 21.97
C GLN A 102 1.11 11.39 22.24
N ASN A 103 1.21 10.97 23.50
CA ASN A 103 2.05 9.83 23.87
C ASN A 103 1.29 8.52 23.55
N SER A 104 1.03 8.30 22.26
CA SER A 104 0.37 7.13 21.70
C SER A 104 0.99 6.84 20.33
N ASP A 105 0.91 5.59 19.89
CA ASP A 105 1.32 5.22 18.53
C ASP A 105 0.40 5.80 17.48
N THR A 106 -0.82 6.20 17.86
CA THR A 106 -1.79 6.83 16.96
C THR A 106 -2.14 8.23 17.43
N VAL A 107 -2.06 9.21 16.52
CA VAL A 107 -2.44 10.60 16.76
C VAL A 107 -3.46 11.03 15.72
N THR A 108 -4.56 11.63 16.16
CA THR A 108 -5.56 12.23 15.26
C THR A 108 -5.55 13.75 15.38
N PHE A 109 -5.69 14.44 14.26
CA PHE A 109 -5.71 15.90 14.21
C PHE A 109 -6.58 16.41 13.07
N THR A 110 -7.08 17.62 13.21
CA THR A 110 -7.81 18.33 12.15
C THR A 110 -6.91 19.38 11.54
N VAL A 111 -6.83 19.39 10.21
CA VAL A 111 -6.00 20.36 9.46
C VAL A 111 -6.63 21.76 9.54
N PRO A 112 -5.91 22.78 10.05
CA PRO A 112 -6.43 24.15 10.15
C PRO A 112 -6.81 24.75 8.79
N GLU A 113 -7.78 25.68 8.78
CA GLU A 113 -8.22 26.35 7.56
C GLU A 113 -7.09 27.15 6.91
N ASP A 114 -6.31 27.90 7.69
CA ASP A 114 -5.33 28.88 7.19
C ASP A 114 -3.90 28.32 7.06
N TYR A 115 -3.73 26.99 7.10
CA TYR A 115 -2.38 26.41 7.05
C TYR A 115 -1.70 26.67 5.69
N ASN A 116 -0.41 26.96 5.72
CA ASN A 116 0.45 27.02 4.54
C ASN A 116 1.32 25.76 4.44
N TYR A 117 2.03 25.44 5.52
CA TYR A 117 2.84 24.24 5.65
C TYR A 117 2.72 23.64 7.05
N TYR A 118 3.21 22.42 7.19
CA TYR A 118 3.29 21.75 8.48
C TYR A 118 4.59 20.96 8.60
N THR A 119 4.94 20.65 9.83
CA THR A 119 6.06 19.78 10.17
C THR A 119 5.59 18.63 11.04
N ILE A 120 6.32 17.53 10.97
CA ILE A 120 6.21 16.43 11.92
C ILE A 120 7.59 16.30 12.54
N SER A 121 7.67 16.31 13.87
CA SER A 121 8.91 16.15 14.62
C SER A 121 8.87 14.85 15.41
N LEU A 122 9.93 14.04 15.32
CA LEU A 122 10.19 12.95 16.23
C LEU A 122 10.87 13.50 17.48
N VAL A 123 10.20 13.43 18.62
CA VAL A 123 10.65 14.01 19.89
C VAL A 123 11.04 12.91 20.86
N SER A 124 12.18 13.08 21.53
CA SER A 124 12.64 12.15 22.55
C SER A 124 11.94 12.38 23.89
N ALA A 125 11.73 11.31 24.63
CA ALA A 125 11.25 11.29 26.02
C ALA A 125 12.08 10.25 26.79
N GLY A 126 13.26 10.68 27.25
CA GLY A 126 14.19 9.87 28.02
C GLY A 126 15.53 9.68 27.33
N THR A 127 16.29 8.70 27.81
CA THR A 127 17.64 8.37 27.37
C THR A 127 17.74 6.88 27.09
N GLY A 128 18.48 6.50 26.05
CA GLY A 128 18.68 5.11 25.65
C GLY A 128 18.50 4.95 24.15
N SER A 129 17.89 3.84 23.72
CA SER A 129 17.82 3.48 22.30
C SER A 129 16.46 3.01 21.81
N PHE A 130 16.19 3.20 20.52
CA PHE A 130 15.01 2.68 19.83
C PHE A 130 15.35 2.40 18.35
N VAL A 131 14.51 1.58 17.71
CA VAL A 131 14.52 1.42 16.25
C VAL A 131 13.25 2.06 15.69
N PHE A 132 13.43 3.05 14.82
CA PHE A 132 12.34 3.69 14.11
C PHE A 132 12.16 3.02 12.75
N HIS A 133 10.91 2.70 12.40
CA HIS A 133 10.58 2.14 11.09
C HIS A 133 10.04 3.22 10.18
N ASP A 134 8.84 3.70 10.47
CA ASP A 134 8.14 4.70 9.70
C ASP A 134 7.04 5.33 10.55
N PHE A 135 6.36 6.30 9.96
CA PHE A 135 4.96 6.53 10.32
C PHE A 135 4.09 6.61 9.08
N LEU A 136 2.85 6.17 9.25
CA LEU A 136 1.79 6.24 8.26
C LEU A 136 0.98 7.51 8.48
N LEU A 137 0.61 8.19 7.40
CA LEU A 137 -0.29 9.34 7.43
C LEU A 137 -1.45 9.10 6.47
N ARG A 138 -2.69 9.16 6.98
CA ARG A 138 -3.90 8.90 6.20
C ARG A 138 -5.07 9.78 6.65
N PRO A 139 -6.02 10.10 5.76
CA PRO A 139 -7.30 10.67 6.18
C PRO A 139 -7.99 9.74 7.19
N LYS A 140 -8.57 10.31 8.25
CA LYS A 140 -9.34 9.53 9.23
C LYS A 140 -10.62 9.03 8.59
N GLN A 141 -10.83 7.72 8.63
CA GLN A 141 -12.04 7.07 8.17
C GLN A 141 -12.34 5.84 9.03
N GLN A 142 -13.46 5.16 8.78
CA GLN A 142 -13.84 3.98 9.55
C GLN A 142 -12.89 2.79 9.34
N GLY A 143 -12.41 2.60 8.11
CA GLY A 143 -11.32 1.68 7.79
C GLY A 143 -9.97 2.42 7.70
N TYR A 144 -9.07 1.88 6.90
CA TYR A 144 -7.69 2.32 6.76
C TYR A 144 -7.46 3.06 5.43
N LEU A 145 -7.60 2.37 4.30
CA LEU A 145 -7.47 2.94 2.94
C LEU A 145 -8.82 3.33 2.35
N ARG A 146 -9.87 2.60 2.72
CA ARG A 146 -11.28 2.86 2.39
C ARG A 146 -12.13 2.69 3.65
N ALA A 147 -13.33 3.26 3.67
CA ALA A 147 -14.20 3.19 4.85
C ALA A 147 -14.62 1.77 5.28
N ASN A 148 -14.60 0.80 4.36
CA ASN A 148 -15.09 -0.57 4.58
C ASN A 148 -14.00 -1.65 4.44
N ASP A 149 -12.74 -1.26 4.42
CA ASP A 149 -11.64 -2.23 4.43
C ASP A 149 -11.32 -2.71 5.86
N GLN A 150 -10.39 -3.66 5.96
CA GLN A 150 -10.03 -4.30 7.21
C GLN A 150 -8.51 -4.52 7.27
N LEU A 151 -7.90 -4.25 8.43
CA LEU A 151 -6.57 -4.74 8.76
C LEU A 151 -6.69 -6.21 9.19
N ILE A 152 -6.03 -7.11 8.46
CA ILE A 152 -6.12 -8.56 8.69
C ILE A 152 -4.82 -9.17 9.21
N GLY A 153 -3.69 -8.49 9.03
CA GLY A 153 -2.37 -8.92 9.48
C GLY A 153 -1.47 -7.72 9.76
N ASN A 154 -0.18 -7.96 9.97
CA ASN A 154 0.78 -6.89 10.18
C ASN A 154 0.83 -5.99 8.94
N GLN A 155 0.33 -4.77 9.07
CA GLN A 155 0.32 -3.78 7.99
C GLN A 155 -0.32 -4.30 6.68
N LEU A 156 -1.27 -5.22 6.79
CA LEU A 156 -1.95 -5.86 5.65
C LEU A 156 -3.44 -5.55 5.67
N TYR A 157 -3.90 -4.86 4.63
CA TYR A 157 -5.26 -4.39 4.46
C TYR A 157 -5.99 -5.19 3.39
N THR A 158 -7.27 -5.43 3.59
CA THR A 158 -8.14 -6.05 2.58
C THR A 158 -9.48 -5.36 2.45
N GLN A 159 -9.96 -5.29 1.20
CA GLN A 159 -11.31 -4.85 0.89
C GLN A 159 -11.98 -5.90 0.00
N LEU A 160 -13.19 -6.31 0.36
CA LEU A 160 -14.02 -7.18 -0.47
C LEU A 160 -15.12 -6.36 -1.14
N ALA A 161 -15.03 -6.21 -2.46
CA ALA A 161 -16.09 -5.66 -3.29
C ALA A 161 -17.03 -6.78 -3.74
N LEU A 162 -18.22 -6.83 -3.14
CA LEU A 162 -19.32 -7.70 -3.56
C LEU A 162 -20.34 -6.88 -4.37
N PRO A 163 -20.62 -7.27 -5.64
CA PRO A 163 -21.73 -6.67 -6.37
C PRO A 163 -23.08 -7.13 -5.81
N ASP A 164 -24.12 -6.31 -5.98
CA ASP A 164 -25.49 -6.62 -5.54
C ASP A 164 -26.00 -7.96 -6.09
N THR A 165 -25.56 -8.31 -7.31
CA THR A 165 -25.86 -9.59 -7.94
C THR A 165 -24.55 -10.24 -8.38
N ILE A 166 -24.25 -11.41 -7.80
CA ILE A 166 -23.05 -12.20 -8.11
C ILE A 166 -23.45 -13.32 -9.07
N THR A 167 -23.08 -13.18 -10.35
CA THR A 167 -23.35 -14.21 -11.38
C THR A 167 -22.11 -15.06 -11.67
N SER A 168 -20.92 -14.53 -11.44
CA SER A 168 -19.66 -15.27 -11.58
C SER A 168 -19.47 -16.27 -10.43
N LYS A 169 -18.91 -17.46 -10.74
CA LYS A 169 -18.42 -18.42 -9.74
C LYS A 169 -16.91 -18.27 -9.49
N THR A 170 -16.35 -17.10 -9.78
CA THR A 170 -14.93 -16.80 -9.61
C THR A 170 -14.76 -15.64 -8.64
N LEU A 171 -13.91 -15.83 -7.63
CA LEU A 171 -13.39 -14.72 -6.80
C LEU A 171 -12.11 -14.22 -7.46
N ARG A 172 -12.05 -12.93 -7.80
CA ARG A 172 -10.80 -12.29 -8.20
C ARG A 172 -10.10 -11.76 -6.97
N VAL A 173 -8.83 -12.08 -6.80
CA VAL A 173 -7.96 -11.58 -5.73
C VAL A 173 -6.87 -10.75 -6.39
N ILE A 174 -6.81 -9.46 -6.08
CA ILE A 174 -5.86 -8.52 -6.65
C ILE A 174 -4.85 -8.14 -5.57
N PHE A 175 -3.59 -8.49 -5.82
CA PHE A 175 -2.47 -8.02 -5.01
C PHE A 175 -2.04 -6.66 -5.51
N THR A 176 -1.98 -5.68 -4.62
CA THR A 176 -1.50 -4.33 -4.93
C THR A 176 0.01 -4.40 -5.10
N GLU A 177 0.53 -3.88 -6.21
CA GLU A 177 1.96 -3.68 -6.37
C GLU A 177 2.42 -2.57 -5.41
N PRO A 178 3.44 -2.82 -4.57
CA PRO A 178 3.93 -1.80 -3.64
C PRO A 178 4.45 -0.58 -4.42
N GLU A 179 4.08 0.60 -3.95
CA GLU A 179 4.57 1.89 -4.42
C GLU A 179 5.44 2.50 -3.34
N PHE A 180 6.50 3.21 -3.74
CA PHE A 180 7.31 3.92 -2.76
C PHE A 180 6.50 5.03 -2.06
N SER A 181 6.54 5.04 -0.73
CA SER A 181 5.90 6.05 0.13
C SER A 181 4.37 6.12 0.08
N ASN A 182 3.69 5.16 -0.57
CA ASN A 182 2.23 5.17 -0.69
C ASN A 182 1.64 3.75 -0.70
N THR A 183 0.46 3.61 -0.11
CA THR A 183 -0.38 2.43 -0.27
C THR A 183 -1.80 2.85 -0.60
N ASP A 184 -2.34 2.27 -1.66
CA ASP A 184 -3.76 2.40 -2.01
C ASP A 184 -4.25 1.19 -2.80
N TYR A 185 -5.58 1.00 -2.87
CA TYR A 185 -6.14 0.01 -3.77
C TYR A 185 -6.15 0.49 -5.22
N PRO A 186 -5.98 -0.42 -6.20
CA PRO A 186 -6.06 -0.08 -7.62
C PRO A 186 -7.51 -0.13 -8.14
N ASP A 187 -8.52 0.03 -7.26
CA ASP A 187 -9.93 -0.17 -7.55
C ASP A 187 -10.45 0.70 -8.70
N GLN A 188 -9.92 1.92 -8.86
CA GLN A 188 -10.23 2.82 -9.99
C GLN A 188 -9.83 2.25 -11.37
N TRP A 189 -8.91 1.30 -11.43
CA TRP A 189 -8.44 0.66 -12.67
C TRP A 189 -9.18 -0.65 -12.97
N ILE A 190 -10.08 -1.07 -12.08
CA ILE A 190 -10.86 -2.30 -12.20
C ILE A 190 -12.28 -1.95 -12.63
N LYS A 191 -12.77 -2.63 -13.67
CA LYS A 191 -14.15 -2.43 -14.13
C LYS A 191 -15.10 -3.06 -13.13
N THR A 192 -16.15 -2.32 -12.76
CA THR A 192 -17.26 -2.86 -11.98
C THR A 192 -17.98 -3.93 -12.80
N THR A 193 -18.16 -5.11 -12.24
CA THR A 193 -18.82 -6.26 -12.88
C THR A 193 -19.62 -7.07 -11.86
N GLN A 194 -20.30 -8.13 -12.28
CA GLN A 194 -21.02 -9.06 -11.41
C GLN A 194 -20.12 -10.17 -10.84
N GLN A 195 -18.81 -9.91 -10.78
CA GLN A 195 -17.80 -10.76 -10.19
C GLN A 195 -17.33 -10.15 -8.87
N ALA A 196 -17.19 -10.99 -7.82
CA ALA A 196 -16.61 -10.54 -6.56
C ALA A 196 -15.11 -10.28 -6.73
N VAL A 197 -14.63 -9.16 -6.18
CA VAL A 197 -13.23 -8.76 -6.21
C VAL A 197 -12.74 -8.50 -4.79
N MET A 198 -11.67 -9.17 -4.40
CA MET A 198 -10.94 -8.94 -3.16
C MET A 198 -9.64 -8.22 -3.49
N TYR A 199 -9.39 -7.12 -2.80
CA TYR A 199 -8.14 -6.37 -2.88
C TYR A 199 -7.29 -6.67 -1.65
N LEU A 200 -5.98 -6.80 -1.87
CA LEU A 200 -4.97 -6.93 -0.83
C LEU A 200 -3.91 -5.85 -1.05
N ALA A 201 -3.62 -5.08 0.00
CA ALA A 201 -2.57 -4.07 -0.01
C ALA A 201 -1.76 -4.19 1.29
N SER A 202 -0.46 -3.96 1.22
CA SER A 202 0.43 -4.04 2.36
C SER A 202 1.26 -2.78 2.44
N SER A 203 1.44 -2.25 3.66
CA SER A 203 2.33 -1.13 3.91
C SER A 203 3.76 -1.53 4.28
N LEU A 204 4.07 -2.83 4.35
CA LEU A 204 5.43 -3.30 4.55
C LEU A 204 6.33 -2.96 3.34
N PRO A 205 7.66 -2.79 3.54
CA PRO A 205 8.61 -2.73 2.43
C PRO A 205 8.41 -3.91 1.48
N PHE A 206 8.36 -3.62 0.18
CA PHE A 206 8.08 -4.61 -0.87
C PHE A 206 6.84 -5.48 -0.58
N ALA A 207 5.85 -4.94 0.16
CA ALA A 207 4.67 -5.65 0.64
C ALA A 207 4.93 -6.93 1.46
N GLY A 208 6.18 -7.16 1.92
CA GLY A 208 6.62 -8.45 2.48
C GLY A 208 6.43 -9.61 1.49
N PHE A 209 6.46 -9.32 0.18
CA PHE A 209 6.09 -10.21 -0.92
C PHE A 209 4.71 -10.90 -0.77
N PHE A 210 3.85 -10.36 0.10
CA PHE A 210 2.65 -11.02 0.60
C PHE A 210 2.87 -12.42 1.19
N ARG A 211 4.12 -12.83 1.46
CA ARG A 211 4.48 -14.14 2.03
C ARG A 211 4.56 -14.08 3.56
N GLU A 212 4.98 -12.96 4.14
CA GLU A 212 5.03 -12.79 5.61
C GLU A 212 3.67 -12.99 6.29
N ASN A 213 2.59 -12.61 5.59
CA ASN A 213 1.21 -12.75 6.07
C ASN A 213 0.48 -13.95 5.43
N GLN A 214 1.20 -14.98 4.97
CA GLN A 214 0.64 -16.09 4.17
C GLN A 214 -0.58 -16.76 4.80
N SER A 215 -0.48 -17.16 6.07
CA SER A 215 -1.56 -17.91 6.75
C SER A 215 -2.86 -17.10 6.83
N VAL A 216 -2.73 -15.81 7.15
CA VAL A 216 -3.84 -14.85 7.21
C VAL A 216 -4.46 -14.66 5.83
N ILE A 217 -3.64 -14.46 4.79
CA ILE A 217 -4.12 -14.26 3.41
C ILE A 217 -4.90 -15.49 2.94
N ILE A 218 -4.37 -16.71 3.16
CA ILE A 218 -5.06 -17.95 2.78
C ILE A 218 -6.42 -18.06 3.48
N ASN A 219 -6.48 -17.77 4.78
CA ASN A 219 -7.73 -17.81 5.55
C ASN A 219 -8.74 -16.80 5.00
N GLN A 220 -8.30 -15.55 4.77
CA GLN A 220 -9.16 -14.49 4.26
C GLN A 220 -9.69 -14.80 2.85
N ILE A 221 -8.87 -15.34 1.95
CA ILE A 221 -9.31 -15.78 0.61
C ILE A 221 -10.37 -16.87 0.73
N ASN A 222 -10.15 -17.87 1.60
CA ASN A 222 -11.11 -18.96 1.80
C ASN A 222 -12.46 -18.46 2.32
N ASP A 223 -12.46 -17.51 3.26
CA ASP A 223 -13.69 -16.94 3.80
C ASP A 223 -14.42 -16.06 2.78
N ASN A 224 -13.68 -15.23 2.05
CA ASN A 224 -14.27 -14.40 1.00
C ASN A 224 -14.77 -15.22 -0.18
N ARG A 225 -14.15 -16.36 -0.47
CA ARG A 225 -14.63 -17.32 -1.47
C ARG A 225 -15.97 -17.93 -1.07
N LYS A 226 -16.19 -18.22 0.22
CA LYS A 226 -17.50 -18.67 0.74
C LYS A 226 -18.56 -17.57 0.59
N LYS A 227 -18.22 -16.33 1.00
CA LYS A 227 -19.11 -15.16 0.87
C LYS A 227 -19.53 -14.90 -0.57
N ALA A 228 -18.59 -15.03 -1.51
CA ALA A 228 -18.84 -14.87 -2.95
C ALA A 228 -19.47 -16.09 -3.63
N ASN A 229 -19.69 -17.21 -2.91
CA ASN A 229 -20.11 -18.49 -3.48
C ASN A 229 -19.25 -18.91 -4.70
N ALA A 230 -17.94 -18.69 -4.61
CA ALA A 230 -17.00 -18.89 -5.70
C ALA A 230 -16.40 -20.32 -5.71
N ARG A 231 -16.39 -20.94 -6.89
CA ARG A 231 -15.78 -22.25 -7.17
C ARG A 231 -14.35 -22.15 -7.67
N HIS A 232 -14.01 -21.03 -8.30
CA HIS A 232 -12.71 -20.71 -8.87
C HIS A 232 -12.12 -19.48 -8.19
N VAL A 233 -10.79 -19.37 -8.23
CA VAL A 233 -10.07 -18.18 -7.77
C VAL A 233 -9.15 -17.71 -8.87
N GLU A 234 -9.10 -16.40 -9.07
CA GLU A 234 -8.21 -15.76 -10.01
C GLU A 234 -7.32 -14.81 -9.26
N PHE A 235 -6.02 -15.07 -9.27
CA PHE A 235 -5.03 -14.22 -8.63
C PHE A 235 -4.45 -13.27 -9.66
N VAL A 236 -4.44 -11.98 -9.34
CA VAL A 236 -3.98 -10.94 -10.25
C VAL A 236 -2.84 -10.17 -9.60
N GLY A 237 -1.73 -10.13 -10.31
CA GLY A 237 -0.63 -9.19 -10.11
C GLY A 237 -0.43 -8.37 -11.36
N TYR A 238 0.00 -7.12 -11.19
CA TYR A 238 0.19 -6.17 -12.28
C TYR A 238 1.57 -5.51 -12.26
N GLY A 239 2.43 -5.90 -11.34
CA GLY A 239 3.85 -5.58 -11.32
C GLY A 239 4.67 -6.75 -10.78
N PRO A 240 5.99 -6.55 -10.63
CA PRO A 240 6.93 -7.59 -10.24
C PRO A 240 6.56 -8.38 -8.98
N ILE A 241 6.15 -7.70 -7.91
CA ILE A 241 5.92 -8.29 -6.57
C ILE A 241 4.50 -8.83 -6.43
N SER A 242 3.50 -8.09 -6.93
CA SER A 242 2.12 -8.55 -6.95
C SER A 242 1.94 -9.77 -7.86
N SER A 243 2.69 -9.85 -8.96
CA SER A 243 2.70 -11.01 -9.86
C SER A 243 3.34 -12.23 -9.21
N TYR A 244 4.42 -12.03 -8.45
CA TYR A 244 5.01 -13.08 -7.63
C TYR A 244 3.98 -13.66 -6.65
N ALA A 245 3.28 -12.79 -5.92
CA ALA A 245 2.23 -13.21 -5.00
C ALA A 245 1.12 -13.96 -5.75
N ALA A 246 0.69 -13.47 -6.92
CA ALA A 246 -0.33 -14.14 -7.72
C ALA A 246 0.07 -15.56 -8.14
N LEU A 247 1.32 -15.78 -8.56
CA LEU A 247 1.85 -17.11 -8.85
C LEU A 247 1.89 -17.99 -7.61
N TYR A 248 2.44 -17.46 -6.52
CA TYR A 248 2.55 -18.18 -5.27
C TYR A 248 1.20 -18.72 -4.80
N TYR A 249 0.19 -17.85 -4.70
CA TYR A 249 -1.13 -18.24 -4.23
C TYR A 249 -1.89 -19.09 -5.23
N GLN A 250 -1.63 -18.97 -6.54
CA GLN A 250 -2.19 -19.89 -7.52
C GLN A 250 -1.79 -21.34 -7.23
N GLN A 251 -0.53 -21.59 -6.84
CA GLN A 251 -0.05 -22.93 -6.49
C GLN A 251 -0.70 -23.49 -5.20
N GLN A 252 -1.12 -22.61 -4.28
CA GLN A 252 -1.76 -23.01 -3.01
C GLN A 252 -3.25 -23.36 -3.16
N PHE A 253 -3.89 -22.94 -4.26
CA PHE A 253 -5.34 -23.11 -4.44
C PHE A 253 -5.66 -23.97 -5.65
N LYS A 254 -6.42 -25.06 -5.45
CA LYS A 254 -6.97 -25.86 -6.55
C LYS A 254 -7.99 -25.05 -7.36
N ARG A 255 -8.06 -25.31 -8.68
CA ARG A 255 -8.97 -24.62 -9.62
C ARG A 255 -8.79 -23.10 -9.63
N SER A 256 -7.54 -22.68 -9.56
CA SER A 256 -7.16 -21.28 -9.63
C SER A 256 -6.41 -20.98 -10.93
N ARG A 257 -6.30 -19.69 -11.25
CA ARG A 257 -5.42 -19.19 -12.32
C ARG A 257 -4.69 -17.94 -11.83
N ALA A 258 -3.53 -17.68 -12.43
CA ALA A 258 -2.77 -16.46 -12.20
C ALA A 258 -2.85 -15.57 -13.44
N ILE A 259 -3.04 -14.26 -13.21
CA ILE A 259 -2.84 -13.21 -14.20
C ILE A 259 -1.67 -12.38 -13.70
N ILE A 260 -0.61 -12.28 -14.49
CA ILE A 260 0.66 -11.67 -14.07
C ILE A 260 1.18 -10.68 -15.10
N SER A 261 2.07 -9.81 -14.68
CA SER A 261 2.93 -9.06 -15.58
C SER A 261 4.21 -9.83 -15.92
N ARG A 262 4.84 -9.49 -17.05
CA ARG A 262 6.05 -10.16 -17.55
C ARG A 262 7.31 -9.88 -16.75
N ASP A 263 7.33 -8.76 -16.05
CA ASP A 263 8.41 -8.32 -15.16
C ASP A 263 8.36 -8.97 -13.77
N VAL A 264 7.65 -10.11 -13.62
CA VAL A 264 7.54 -10.85 -12.36
C VAL A 264 8.91 -11.21 -11.77
N ILE A 265 9.07 -11.02 -10.46
CA ILE A 265 10.23 -11.48 -9.70
C ILE A 265 9.98 -12.91 -9.24
N LEU A 266 10.68 -13.89 -9.81
CA LEU A 266 10.53 -15.30 -9.43
C LEU A 266 11.38 -15.69 -8.22
N ASP A 267 12.41 -14.91 -7.92
CA ASP A 267 13.36 -15.15 -6.82
C ASP A 267 13.50 -13.87 -5.98
N PRO A 268 12.68 -13.73 -4.92
CA PRO A 268 12.74 -12.58 -4.01
C PRO A 268 14.12 -12.38 -3.37
N GLN A 269 14.84 -13.46 -3.04
CA GLN A 269 16.16 -13.37 -2.39
C GLN A 269 17.20 -12.77 -3.35
N LYS A 270 17.21 -13.25 -4.59
CA LYS A 270 18.07 -12.71 -5.64
C LYS A 270 17.71 -11.27 -5.98
N PHE A 271 16.42 -10.93 -6.02
CA PHE A 271 15.99 -9.56 -6.24
C PHE A 271 16.46 -8.63 -5.12
N LEU A 272 16.23 -8.98 -3.85
CA LEU A 272 16.63 -8.16 -2.70
C LEU A 272 18.15 -8.03 -2.56
N SER A 273 18.93 -9.06 -2.89
CA SER A 273 20.40 -8.96 -2.85
C SER A 273 20.99 -8.04 -3.93
N GLN A 274 20.19 -7.67 -4.94
CA GLN A 274 20.55 -6.68 -5.97
C GLN A 274 20.09 -5.27 -5.61
N GLN A 275 19.26 -5.11 -4.57
CA GLN A 275 18.87 -3.81 -4.05
C GLN A 275 19.98 -3.26 -3.15
N ASP A 276 20.04 -1.93 -2.99
CA ASP A 276 20.91 -1.33 -1.99
C ASP A 276 20.61 -1.94 -0.60
N ALA A 277 21.66 -2.21 0.17
CA ALA A 277 21.57 -2.88 1.48
C ALA A 277 20.60 -2.20 2.45
N ASP A 278 20.34 -0.91 2.23
CA ASP A 278 19.45 -0.06 3.01
C ASP A 278 17.95 -0.35 2.80
N TRP A 279 17.50 -1.42 2.13
CA TRP A 279 16.07 -1.61 1.82
C TRP A 279 15.40 -2.86 2.41
N THR A 280 16.16 -3.76 3.04
CA THR A 280 15.72 -5.16 3.18
C THR A 280 15.71 -5.69 4.61
N HIS A 281 16.04 -4.86 5.60
CA HIS A 281 16.34 -5.31 6.96
C HIS A 281 15.15 -5.99 7.70
N ARG A 282 13.90 -5.65 7.38
CA ARG A 282 12.71 -6.29 8.00
C ARG A 282 12.18 -7.51 7.25
N ILE A 283 12.59 -7.73 6.00
CA ILE A 283 12.06 -8.86 5.22
C ILE A 283 12.88 -10.11 5.53
N GLN A 284 12.30 -10.99 6.33
CA GLN A 284 12.86 -12.34 6.55
C GLN A 284 12.52 -13.23 5.35
N ILE A 285 13.38 -13.20 4.33
CA ILE A 285 13.25 -14.12 3.19
C ILE A 285 13.77 -15.50 3.60
N ASN A 286 12.94 -16.52 3.36
CA ASN A 286 13.36 -17.91 3.44
C ASN A 286 13.84 -18.40 2.07
N ASP A 287 14.80 -19.32 2.06
CA ASP A 287 15.36 -19.90 0.82
C ASP A 287 14.29 -20.62 -0.05
N ASP A 288 13.12 -20.94 0.51
CA ASP A 288 11.98 -21.58 -0.19
C ASP A 288 11.01 -20.57 -0.86
N TRP A 289 11.40 -19.30 -0.99
CA TRP A 289 10.59 -18.27 -1.64
C TRP A 289 10.76 -18.21 -3.15
N ALA A 290 11.78 -18.86 -3.72
CA ALA A 290 11.91 -18.97 -5.17
C ALA A 290 10.78 -19.82 -5.79
N ILE A 291 10.25 -19.38 -6.92
CA ILE A 291 9.15 -20.05 -7.63
C ILE A 291 9.58 -20.34 -9.07
N GLU A 292 9.38 -21.58 -9.51
CA GLU A 292 9.41 -21.91 -10.94
C GLU A 292 8.11 -21.45 -11.58
N GLN A 293 8.17 -20.67 -12.66
CA GLN A 293 6.99 -20.22 -13.37
C GLN A 293 6.28 -21.42 -14.03
N PRO A 294 5.08 -21.82 -13.59
CA PRO A 294 4.38 -22.93 -14.23
C PRO A 294 3.90 -22.54 -15.63
N GLU A 295 4.01 -23.43 -16.62
CA GLU A 295 3.53 -23.11 -17.98
C GLU A 295 1.99 -23.06 -18.08
N ASP A 296 1.28 -23.74 -17.17
CA ASP A 296 -0.18 -23.87 -17.19
C ASP A 296 -0.90 -22.84 -16.29
N TYR A 297 -2.08 -22.38 -16.73
CA TYR A 297 -2.99 -21.50 -15.97
C TYR A 297 -2.45 -20.08 -15.66
N ILE A 298 -1.50 -19.62 -16.45
CA ILE A 298 -1.01 -18.23 -16.44
C ILE A 298 -1.62 -17.46 -17.61
N THR A 299 -2.04 -16.22 -17.35
CA THR A 299 -2.32 -15.22 -18.39
C THR A 299 -1.42 -14.02 -18.18
N GLU A 300 -0.64 -13.65 -19.19
CA GLU A 300 0.20 -12.45 -19.11
C GLU A 300 -0.61 -11.20 -19.45
N LEU A 301 -0.46 -10.17 -18.61
CA LEU A 301 -0.88 -8.80 -18.94
C LEU A 301 0.09 -8.23 -19.96
N PRO A 302 -0.41 -7.53 -20.99
CA PRO A 302 0.46 -6.91 -21.97
C PRO A 302 1.34 -5.86 -21.31
N ASP A 303 2.56 -5.72 -21.83
CA ASP A 303 3.40 -4.59 -21.49
C ASP A 303 2.68 -3.30 -21.86
N ALA A 304 2.74 -2.29 -20.98
CA ALA A 304 2.24 -0.96 -21.28
C ALA A 304 3.09 -0.40 -22.45
N LYS A 305 2.59 -0.56 -23.68
CA LYS A 305 3.31 -0.42 -24.97
C LYS A 305 4.03 0.92 -25.23
N ASN A 306 4.17 1.83 -24.28
CA ASN A 306 4.73 3.17 -24.48
C ASN A 306 5.57 3.74 -23.33
N ILE A 307 6.03 2.95 -22.35
CA ILE A 307 6.93 3.47 -21.31
C ILE A 307 8.32 2.89 -21.54
N ALA A 308 9.19 3.71 -22.14
CA ALA A 308 10.63 3.43 -22.18
C ALA A 308 11.15 3.55 -20.75
N ASP A 309 11.12 2.45 -20.00
CA ASP A 309 11.61 2.43 -18.63
C ASP A 309 13.11 2.15 -18.63
N THR A 310 13.90 3.21 -18.81
CA THR A 310 15.34 3.21 -18.57
C THR A 310 15.66 3.60 -17.12
N THR A 311 14.67 3.59 -16.23
CA THR A 311 14.87 3.92 -14.82
C THR A 311 15.54 2.72 -14.13
N PRO A 312 16.67 2.89 -13.43
CA PRO A 312 17.25 1.79 -12.66
C PRO A 312 16.20 1.22 -11.70
N ALA A 313 16.24 -0.10 -11.49
CA ALA A 313 15.32 -0.89 -10.66
C ALA A 313 15.44 -0.62 -9.15
N LEU A 314 15.77 0.62 -8.78
CA LEU A 314 15.74 1.15 -7.44
C LEU A 314 14.35 1.78 -7.26
N LEU A 315 13.46 0.97 -6.68
CA LEU A 315 12.07 1.30 -6.35
C LEU A 315 11.12 1.35 -7.55
N ILE A 316 9.99 0.65 -7.41
CA ILE A 316 8.83 0.90 -8.26
C ILE A 316 8.27 2.25 -7.81
N ALA A 317 8.85 3.32 -8.37
CA ALA A 317 8.47 4.69 -8.04
C ALA A 317 6.97 4.91 -8.27
N ARG A 318 6.40 4.23 -9.27
CA ARG A 318 4.96 4.12 -9.52
C ARG A 318 4.60 2.79 -10.17
N PRO A 319 3.66 2.02 -9.64
CA PRO A 319 3.17 0.82 -10.29
C PRO A 319 2.53 1.08 -11.68
N HIS A 320 2.64 0.11 -12.58
CA HIS A 320 1.98 0.16 -13.89
C HIS A 320 0.48 -0.20 -13.83
N TRP A 321 -0.30 0.60 -13.11
CA TRP A 321 -1.73 0.33 -12.90
C TRP A 321 -2.54 0.18 -14.21
N GLN A 322 -2.08 0.81 -15.31
CA GLN A 322 -2.72 0.73 -16.62
C GLN A 322 -2.82 -0.71 -17.14
N ARG A 323 -1.95 -1.63 -16.69
CA ARG A 323 -2.01 -3.05 -17.06
C ARG A 323 -3.34 -3.69 -16.66
N LEU A 324 -3.96 -3.22 -15.58
CA LEU A 324 -5.26 -3.72 -15.09
C LEU A 324 -6.43 -3.41 -16.03
N THR A 325 -6.28 -2.44 -16.94
CA THR A 325 -7.31 -2.13 -17.95
C THR A 325 -7.50 -3.26 -18.97
N TYR A 326 -6.50 -4.14 -19.12
CA TYR A 326 -6.51 -5.30 -20.01
C TYR A 326 -7.10 -6.57 -19.36
N LEU A 327 -7.54 -6.49 -18.11
CA LEU A 327 -8.22 -7.61 -17.47
C LEU A 327 -9.48 -8.00 -18.25
N THR A 328 -9.65 -9.31 -18.47
CA THR A 328 -10.87 -9.86 -19.03
C THR A 328 -11.86 -10.18 -17.91
N TYR A 329 -13.15 -10.04 -18.16
CA TYR A 329 -14.20 -10.28 -17.17
C TYR A 329 -15.15 -11.34 -17.69
N ALA A 330 -15.51 -12.30 -16.85
CA ALA A 330 -16.44 -13.37 -17.22
C ALA A 330 -17.90 -12.89 -17.29
N THR A 331 -18.18 -11.75 -16.68
CA THR A 331 -19.51 -11.13 -16.63
C THR A 331 -19.45 -9.76 -17.31
N PRO A 332 -20.50 -9.37 -18.05
CA PRO A 332 -20.52 -8.08 -18.73
C PRO A 332 -20.47 -6.93 -17.72
N THR A 333 -19.82 -5.85 -18.13
CA THR A 333 -19.81 -4.58 -17.43
C THR A 333 -21.18 -3.89 -17.52
N PRO A 334 -21.53 -2.97 -16.60
CA PRO A 334 -22.77 -2.20 -16.70
C PRO A 334 -22.95 -1.45 -18.03
N GLU A 335 -21.86 -1.05 -18.67
CA GLU A 335 -21.88 -0.42 -19.99
C GLU A 335 -22.22 -1.43 -21.09
N GLU A 336 -21.59 -2.60 -21.10
CA GLU A 336 -21.92 -3.67 -22.04
C GLU A 336 -23.36 -4.16 -21.87
N VAL A 337 -23.87 -4.23 -20.64
CA VAL A 337 -25.28 -4.55 -20.37
C VAL A 337 -26.20 -3.47 -20.96
N ARG A 338 -25.89 -2.18 -20.76
CA ARG A 338 -26.68 -1.08 -21.36
C ARG A 338 -26.65 -1.12 -22.89
N GLN A 339 -25.47 -1.29 -23.49
CA GLN A 339 -25.34 -1.41 -24.94
C GLN A 339 -26.11 -2.62 -25.50
N GLN A 340 -26.06 -3.77 -24.81
CA GLN A 340 -26.85 -4.95 -25.19
C GLN A 340 -28.36 -4.70 -25.07
N GLN A 341 -28.81 -3.99 -24.03
CA GLN A 341 -30.21 -3.62 -23.86
C GLN A 341 -30.69 -2.65 -24.95
N GLU A 342 -29.89 -1.64 -25.28
CA GLU A 342 -30.18 -0.68 -26.36
C GLU A 342 -30.21 -1.36 -27.73
N GLN A 343 -29.27 -2.26 -28.01
CA GLN A 343 -29.25 -3.07 -29.23
C GLN A 343 -30.46 -4.02 -29.30
N ALA A 344 -30.86 -4.62 -28.18
CA ALA A 344 -32.04 -5.49 -28.12
C ALA A 344 -33.35 -4.70 -28.35
N LEU A 345 -33.44 -3.48 -27.83
CA LEU A 345 -34.53 -2.55 -28.08
C LEU A 345 -34.58 -2.11 -29.55
N ALA A 346 -33.42 -1.85 -30.17
CA ALA A 346 -33.30 -1.46 -31.58
C ALA A 346 -33.61 -2.61 -32.57
N THR A 347 -33.35 -3.86 -32.18
CA THR A 347 -33.56 -5.05 -33.04
C THR A 347 -34.89 -5.77 -32.82
N GLY A 348 -35.74 -5.28 -31.92
CA GLY A 348 -37.09 -5.82 -31.69
C GLY A 348 -37.16 -7.21 -31.04
N LYS A 349 -36.04 -7.78 -30.58
CA LYS A 349 -36.00 -9.09 -29.91
C LYS A 349 -36.26 -8.93 -28.40
N LYS A 350 -37.51 -8.72 -28.00
CA LYS A 350 -37.88 -8.58 -26.57
C LYS A 350 -37.91 -9.89 -25.77
N ASP A 351 -38.02 -11.06 -26.42
CA ASP A 351 -38.51 -12.25 -25.70
C ASP A 351 -37.50 -13.34 -25.30
N ASN A 352 -36.18 -13.10 -25.29
CA ASN A 352 -35.27 -14.19 -24.86
C ASN A 352 -33.96 -13.78 -24.16
N LEU A 353 -33.78 -12.52 -23.78
CA LEU A 353 -32.53 -12.06 -23.15
C LEU A 353 -32.59 -12.03 -21.61
N ILE A 354 -33.76 -11.71 -21.03
CA ILE A 354 -33.91 -11.62 -19.56
C ILE A 354 -33.68 -12.99 -18.89
N GLY A 355 -34.11 -14.09 -19.52
CA GLY A 355 -33.88 -15.45 -19.00
C GLY A 355 -32.46 -16.00 -19.17
N LYS A 356 -31.60 -15.35 -19.97
CA LYS A 356 -30.19 -15.75 -20.17
C LYS A 356 -29.20 -14.92 -19.34
N LEU A 357 -29.54 -13.67 -19.02
CA LEU A 357 -28.71 -12.77 -18.21
C LEU A 357 -28.88 -13.01 -16.70
N PHE A 358 -30.07 -13.45 -16.30
CA PHE A 358 -30.38 -13.85 -14.92
C PHE A 358 -30.77 -15.33 -14.92
N GLY A 359 -29.78 -16.21 -15.04
CA GLY A 359 -30.00 -17.64 -14.84
C GLY A 359 -30.67 -17.84 -13.47
N LYS A 360 -31.84 -18.47 -13.48
CA LYS A 360 -32.43 -19.06 -12.26
C LYS A 360 -31.43 -20.00 -11.60
#